data_AF-A0A3C1G130-F1
#
_entry.id   AF-A0A3C1G130-F1
#
_cell.length_a   1.000
_cell.length_b   1.000
_cell.length_c   1.000
_cell.angle_alpha   90.00
_cell.angle_beta   90.00
_cell.angle_gamma   90.00
#
_symmetry.space_group_name_H-M   'P 1'
#
loop_
_entity.id
_entity.type
_entity.pdbx_description
1 polymer ?
#
loop_
_entity_poly.entity_id
_entity_poly.type
_entity_poly.pdbx_seq_one_letter_code
_entity_poly.pdbx_strand_id
1 'polypeptide(L)'
;MMPVASPHENPHVLVLLFCYKVNAMDFESAVKTINNLLIKERPDTFNSSWVLKCAPGVYRFIQKNIRSETGGIDWDRITRALAPEFPRRWNGLRRNGSKTYRNRAEVKAVLQKYQDKLYAFLTPADKKDKYIRDIISIALVRIAQKGNMTAKREVIKLIRLTVDEWIDHCPKLSSWRGRDQLIEQRIERCIRRYRYSGSFVGYLFKTLECEGRGLRPIIACSLDDPICSGDKRKSDRIGQDPETGEVLIY
;
A
#
# COMPACT_ATOMS: atom_id res chain seq x y z
N MET A 1 88.21 14.78 9.56
CA MET A 1 87.09 15.29 8.74
C MET A 1 86.46 14.09 8.05
N MET A 2 85.64 13.33 8.77
CA MET A 2 84.17 13.42 8.87
C MET A 2 83.46 12.89 7.61
N PRO A 3 82.75 11.74 7.70
CA PRO A 3 82.00 11.13 6.61
C PRO A 3 80.58 11.72 6.53
N VAL A 4 80.05 11.88 5.32
CA VAL A 4 78.65 12.29 5.12
C VAL A 4 77.80 11.05 4.88
N ALA A 5 76.83 10.88 5.78
CA ALA A 5 75.93 9.75 5.89
C ALA A 5 74.84 9.73 4.80
N SER A 6 74.46 8.52 4.42
CA SER A 6 73.28 8.18 3.61
C SER A 6 71.99 8.49 4.39
N PRO A 7 70.94 9.08 3.78
CA PRO A 7 69.63 9.16 4.40
C PRO A 7 68.81 7.92 4.07
N HIS A 8 68.48 7.18 5.13
CA HIS A 8 67.45 6.15 5.19
C HIS A 8 66.14 6.61 4.52
N GLU A 9 65.72 5.90 3.49
CA GLU A 9 64.32 5.90 3.02
C GLU A 9 63.44 5.33 4.12
N ASN A 10 62.53 6.17 4.62
CA ASN A 10 61.58 5.86 5.68
C ASN A 10 60.30 5.30 5.04
N PRO A 11 59.93 4.02 5.24
CA PRO A 11 58.76 3.40 4.57
C PRO A 11 57.40 3.87 5.14
N HIS A 12 57.37 4.85 6.04
CA HIS A 12 56.17 5.30 6.73
C HIS A 12 55.34 6.37 6.01
N VAL A 13 55.77 6.86 4.84
CA VAL A 13 55.00 7.87 4.07
C VAL A 13 54.03 7.23 3.07
N LEU A 14 54.10 5.91 2.85
CA LEU A 14 53.21 5.17 1.95
C LEU A 14 51.85 4.77 2.56
N VAL A 15 51.55 5.17 3.80
CA VAL A 15 50.31 4.78 4.51
C VAL A 15 49.26 5.90 4.61
N LEU A 16 49.53 7.12 4.13
CA LEU A 16 48.57 8.24 4.21
C LEU A 16 48.08 8.76 2.85
N LEU A 17 48.02 7.88 1.84
CA LEU A 17 47.28 8.12 0.60
C LEU A 17 46.40 6.92 0.22
N PHE A 18 45.83 6.22 1.22
CA PHE A 18 44.52 5.62 0.99
C PHE A 18 43.51 6.76 0.97
N CYS A 19 43.44 7.42 -0.20
CA CYS A 19 42.36 8.30 -0.58
C CYS A 19 41.06 7.64 -0.16
N TYR A 20 40.44 8.18 0.90
CA TYR A 20 39.05 7.95 1.22
C TYR A 20 38.25 8.38 -0.01
N LYS A 21 38.03 7.42 -0.92
CA LYS A 21 36.99 7.50 -1.92
C LYS A 21 35.71 7.46 -1.09
N VAL A 22 35.28 8.63 -0.62
CA VAL A 22 33.90 8.85 -0.22
C VAL A 22 33.12 8.66 -1.52
N ASN A 23 32.85 7.40 -1.87
CA ASN A 23 31.88 7.08 -2.89
C ASN A 23 30.62 7.77 -2.44
N ALA A 24 30.22 8.83 -3.15
CA ALA A 24 28.95 9.50 -2.91
C ALA A 24 27.89 8.40 -2.89
N MET A 25 27.31 8.15 -1.72
CA MET A 25 26.33 7.09 -1.58
C MET A 25 25.12 7.46 -2.46
N ASP A 26 24.75 6.57 -3.35
CA ASP A 26 23.54 6.69 -4.17
C ASP A 26 22.46 5.70 -3.69
N PHE A 27 21.28 5.77 -4.32
CA PHE A 27 20.14 4.94 -3.94
C PHE A 27 20.42 3.43 -4.10
N GLU A 28 21.07 3.05 -5.20
CA GLU A 28 21.36 1.65 -5.50
C GLU A 28 22.39 1.07 -4.53
N SER A 29 23.44 1.83 -4.25
CA SER A 29 24.45 1.50 -3.24
C SER A 29 23.83 1.35 -1.86
N ALA A 30 22.95 2.27 -1.46
CA ALA A 30 22.22 2.18 -0.18
C ALA A 30 21.38 0.90 -0.08
N VAL A 31 20.64 0.55 -1.14
CA VAL A 31 19.83 -0.68 -1.21
C VAL A 31 20.72 -1.93 -1.16
N LYS A 32 21.83 -1.94 -1.91
CA LYS A 32 22.79 -3.04 -1.94
C LYS A 32 23.43 -3.27 -0.57
N THR A 33 23.80 -2.20 0.14
CA THR A 33 24.32 -2.30 1.51
C THR A 33 23.30 -2.93 2.45
N ILE A 34 22.02 -2.52 2.38
CA ILE A 34 20.97 -3.10 3.23
C ILE A 34 20.78 -4.59 2.91
N ASN A 35 20.68 -4.98 1.63
CA ASN A 35 20.53 -6.38 1.23
C ASN A 35 21.70 -7.24 1.76
N ASN A 36 22.94 -6.77 1.62
CA ASN A 36 24.12 -7.49 2.13
C ASN A 36 24.07 -7.69 3.64
N LEU A 37 23.65 -6.67 4.40
CA LEU A 37 23.50 -6.78 5.85
C LEU A 37 22.37 -7.73 6.24
N LEU A 38 21.26 -7.74 5.52
CA LEU A 38 20.15 -8.67 5.76
C LEU A 38 20.55 -10.13 5.48
N ILE A 39 21.38 -10.37 4.46
CA ILE A 39 21.93 -11.69 4.16
C ILE A 39 22.90 -12.15 5.26
N LYS A 40 23.74 -11.24 5.75
CA LYS A 40 24.76 -11.54 6.77
C LYS A 40 24.17 -11.78 8.15
N GLU A 41 23.34 -10.85 8.63
CA GLU A 41 22.81 -10.87 10.00
C GLU A 41 21.54 -11.73 10.13
N ARG A 42 20.89 -12.06 9.02
CA ARG A 42 19.67 -12.90 8.93
C ARG A 42 18.61 -12.60 10.00
N PRO A 43 18.18 -11.34 10.20
CA PRO A 43 17.15 -11.05 11.18
C PRO A 43 15.79 -11.66 10.76
N ASP A 44 15.04 -12.16 11.74
CA ASP A 44 13.66 -12.64 11.54
C ASP A 44 12.74 -11.50 11.07
N THR A 45 12.91 -10.31 11.68
CA THR A 45 12.25 -9.06 11.27
C THR A 45 13.21 -7.88 11.41
N PHE A 46 13.02 -6.85 10.59
CA PHE A 46 13.83 -5.63 10.65
C PHE A 46 12.98 -4.37 10.43
N ASN A 47 13.48 -3.22 10.88
CA ASN A 47 12.76 -1.94 10.82
C ASN A 47 13.74 -0.77 10.68
N SER A 48 13.23 0.46 10.71
CA SER A 48 14.06 1.67 10.60
C SER A 48 15.13 1.77 11.69
N SER A 49 14.83 1.33 12.91
CA SER A 49 15.78 1.34 14.03
C SER A 49 16.89 0.32 13.83
N TRP A 50 16.57 -0.85 13.25
CA TRP A 50 17.57 -1.83 12.86
C TRP A 50 18.52 -1.26 11.80
N VAL A 51 17.99 -0.57 10.77
CA VAL A 51 18.83 0.09 9.75
C VAL A 51 19.71 1.18 10.37
N LEU A 52 19.18 1.97 11.32
CA LEU A 52 19.96 2.97 12.05
C LEU A 52 21.11 2.33 12.84
N LYS A 53 20.87 1.18 13.48
CA LYS A 53 21.87 0.46 14.29
C LYS A 53 22.94 -0.20 13.44
N CYS A 54 22.53 -0.93 12.38
CA CYS A 54 23.44 -1.75 11.57
C CYS A 54 24.11 -0.97 10.43
N ALA A 55 23.49 0.12 9.95
CA ALA A 55 24.02 0.94 8.87
C ALA A 55 23.73 2.45 9.08
N PRO A 56 24.36 3.11 10.08
CA PRO A 56 24.10 4.52 10.39
C PRO A 56 24.35 5.48 9.21
N GLY A 57 25.34 5.19 8.37
CA GLY A 57 25.65 5.99 7.17
C GLY A 57 24.55 5.90 6.11
N VAL A 58 24.08 4.68 5.83
CA VAL A 58 22.95 4.44 4.93
C VAL A 58 21.68 5.08 5.46
N TYR A 59 21.42 4.96 6.77
CA TYR A 59 20.28 5.60 7.39
C TYR A 59 20.30 7.13 7.21
N ARG A 60 21.45 7.79 7.43
CA ARG A 60 21.59 9.24 7.22
C ARG A 60 21.36 9.63 5.76
N PHE A 61 21.89 8.86 4.82
CA PHE A 61 21.63 9.07 3.39
C PHE A 61 20.12 8.97 3.07
N ILE A 62 19.46 7.91 3.53
CA ILE A 62 18.02 7.70 3.34
C ILE A 62 17.22 8.85 3.98
N GLN A 63 17.57 9.23 5.21
CA GLN A 63 16.91 10.31 5.92
C GLN A 63 16.99 11.64 5.16
N LYS A 64 18.13 11.94 4.54
CA LYS A 64 18.35 13.19 3.80
C LYS A 64 17.69 13.17 2.41
N ASN A 65 17.82 12.07 1.67
CA ASN A 65 17.52 12.05 0.23
C ASN A 65 16.21 11.36 -0.14
N ILE A 66 15.69 10.47 0.72
CA ILE A 66 14.53 9.63 0.40
C ILE A 66 13.33 10.09 1.22
N ARG A 67 12.67 11.14 0.71
CA ARG A 67 11.56 11.82 1.39
C ARG A 67 10.21 11.49 0.76
N SER A 68 9.19 11.33 1.60
CA SER A 68 7.79 11.24 1.19
C SER A 68 7.21 12.63 0.92
N GLU A 69 6.03 12.68 0.32
CA GLU A 69 5.28 13.91 0.02
C GLU A 69 4.99 14.73 1.29
N THR A 70 4.86 14.07 2.44
CA THR A 70 4.66 14.72 3.75
C THR A 70 5.96 15.04 4.46
N GLY A 71 7.10 14.99 3.76
CA GLY A 71 8.42 15.25 4.32
C GLY A 71 8.88 14.22 5.36
N GLY A 72 8.34 13.00 5.41
CA GLY A 72 8.89 11.91 6.22
C GLY A 72 9.92 11.09 5.42
N ILE A 73 10.56 10.10 6.03
CA ILE A 73 11.37 9.13 5.26
C ILE A 73 10.43 8.23 4.45
N ASP A 74 10.67 8.11 3.15
CA ASP A 74 9.93 7.18 2.30
C ASP A 74 10.53 5.77 2.35
N TRP A 75 10.19 5.04 3.42
CA TRP A 75 10.61 3.65 3.58
C TRP A 75 10.03 2.70 2.50
N ASP A 76 8.98 3.08 1.76
CA ASP A 76 8.34 2.16 0.79
C ASP A 76 9.14 2.13 -0.50
N ARG A 77 9.77 3.25 -0.86
CA ARG A 77 10.74 3.28 -1.95
C ARG A 77 11.93 2.35 -1.64
N ILE A 78 12.40 2.34 -0.40
CA ILE A 78 13.49 1.46 0.03
C ILE A 78 13.04 0.00 0.05
N THR A 79 11.96 -0.33 0.76
CA THR A 79 11.52 -1.72 0.91
C THR A 79 11.15 -2.36 -0.42
N ARG A 80 10.57 -1.62 -1.37
CA ARG A 80 10.28 -2.14 -2.72
C ARG A 80 11.53 -2.42 -3.56
N ALA A 81 12.65 -1.77 -3.25
CA ALA A 81 13.91 -1.97 -3.95
C ALA A 81 14.78 -3.08 -3.34
N LEU A 82 14.44 -3.59 -2.15
CA LEU A 82 15.15 -4.71 -1.52
C LEU A 82 14.93 -6.01 -2.31
N ALA A 83 15.80 -7.00 -2.08
CA ALA A 83 15.65 -8.31 -2.69
C ALA A 83 14.30 -8.96 -2.29
N PRO A 84 13.67 -9.78 -3.16
CA PRO A 84 12.27 -10.20 -3.02
C PRO A 84 11.89 -10.88 -1.70
N GLU A 85 12.84 -11.55 -1.02
CA GLU A 85 12.59 -12.20 0.28
C GLU A 85 12.45 -11.24 1.47
N PHE A 86 13.03 -10.04 1.39
CA PHE A 86 13.15 -9.14 2.54
C PHE A 86 11.94 -8.24 2.82
N PRO A 87 11.18 -7.74 1.83
CA PRO A 87 10.02 -6.88 2.08
C PRO A 87 9.02 -7.48 3.07
N ARG A 88 8.89 -8.82 3.11
CA ARG A 88 7.98 -9.52 4.04
C ARG A 88 8.44 -9.50 5.50
N ARG A 89 9.76 -9.35 5.73
CA ARG A 89 10.37 -9.26 7.07
C ARG A 89 10.41 -7.83 7.61
N TRP A 90 10.05 -6.84 6.78
CA TRP A 90 9.96 -5.45 7.21
C TRP A 90 8.82 -5.26 8.21
N ASN A 91 9.17 -4.86 9.43
CA ASN A 91 8.22 -4.50 10.47
C ASN A 91 8.15 -2.97 10.56
N GLY A 92 7.40 -2.37 9.63
CA GLY A 92 7.07 -0.95 9.71
C GLY A 92 6.39 -0.67 11.06
N LEU A 93 6.78 0.43 11.72
CA LEU A 93 6.26 0.81 13.03
C LEU A 93 4.71 0.74 13.02
N ARG A 94 4.12 -0.26 13.68
CA ARG A 94 2.67 -0.31 13.91
C ARG A 94 2.33 0.83 14.84
N ARG A 95 1.81 1.93 14.30
CA ARG A 95 1.20 2.98 15.11
C ARG A 95 -0.20 2.52 15.53
N ASN A 96 -0.26 1.49 16.37
CA ASN A 96 -1.50 1.14 17.05
C ASN A 96 -1.84 2.31 17.99
N GLY A 97 -2.96 2.98 17.75
CA GLY A 97 -3.46 4.03 18.65
C GLY A 97 -2.98 5.45 18.37
N SER A 98 -2.52 5.78 17.17
CA SER A 98 -2.27 7.19 16.82
C SER A 98 -3.55 8.01 16.94
N LYS A 99 -3.50 9.10 17.74
CA LYS A 99 -4.61 10.03 17.94
C LYS A 99 -5.17 10.47 16.58
N THR A 100 -6.48 10.34 16.41
CA THR A 100 -7.12 10.76 15.15
C THR A 100 -6.98 12.26 14.97
N TYR A 101 -6.64 12.69 13.77
CA TYR A 101 -6.53 14.10 13.40
C TYR A 101 -7.13 14.35 12.02
N ARG A 102 -7.31 15.62 11.68
CA ARG A 102 -7.82 16.05 10.37
C ARG A 102 -6.83 17.06 9.80
N ASN A 103 -6.07 16.65 8.79
CA ASN A 103 -5.17 17.55 8.07
C ASN A 103 -5.35 17.37 6.57
N ARG A 104 -6.02 18.34 5.94
CA ARG A 104 -6.28 18.34 4.50
C ARG A 104 -5.03 18.70 3.69
N ALA A 105 -4.06 19.42 4.27
CA ALA A 105 -2.84 19.82 3.57
C ALA A 105 -1.98 18.60 3.20
N GLU A 106 -1.85 17.61 4.10
CA GLU A 106 -1.15 16.36 3.81
C GLU A 106 -1.77 15.59 2.63
N VAL A 107 -3.10 15.54 2.58
CA VAL A 107 -3.85 14.89 1.49
C VAL A 107 -3.65 15.67 0.19
N LYS A 108 -3.80 17.00 0.25
CA LYS A 108 -3.63 17.88 -0.91
C LYS A 108 -2.22 17.78 -1.49
N ALA A 109 -1.19 17.70 -0.65
CA ALA A 109 0.20 17.54 -1.08
C ALA A 109 0.41 16.26 -1.91
N VAL A 110 -0.20 15.14 -1.48
CA VAL A 110 -0.16 13.89 -2.26
C VAL A 110 -0.93 14.04 -3.56
N LEU A 111 -2.18 14.51 -3.51
CA LEU A 111 -3.04 14.58 -4.70
C LEU A 111 -2.52 15.57 -5.75
N GLN A 112 -1.99 16.73 -5.35
CA GLN A 112 -1.46 17.74 -6.27
C GLN A 112 -0.25 17.22 -7.05
N LYS A 113 0.61 16.40 -6.43
CA LYS A 113 1.77 15.81 -7.10
C LYS A 113 1.39 14.87 -8.25
N TYR A 114 0.20 14.27 -8.19
CA TYR A 114 -0.28 13.29 -9.17
C TYR A 114 -1.61 13.72 -9.81
N GLN A 115 -1.91 15.01 -9.83
CA GLN A 115 -3.22 15.54 -10.23
C GLN A 115 -3.60 15.09 -11.66
N ASP A 116 -2.64 15.10 -12.57
CA ASP A 116 -2.79 14.65 -13.96
C ASP A 116 -2.91 13.13 -14.10
N LYS A 117 -2.68 12.36 -13.02
CA LYS A 117 -2.69 10.89 -13.00
C LYS A 117 -3.81 10.28 -12.16
N LEU A 118 -4.68 11.11 -11.56
CA LEU A 118 -5.80 10.61 -10.75
C LEU A 118 -6.81 9.79 -11.57
N TYR A 119 -6.86 9.98 -12.90
CA TYR A 119 -7.68 9.16 -13.80
C TYR A 119 -7.35 7.66 -13.72
N ALA A 120 -6.14 7.29 -13.27
CA ALA A 120 -5.73 5.90 -13.13
C ALA A 120 -6.60 5.10 -12.14
N PHE A 121 -7.37 5.77 -11.27
CA PHE A 121 -8.36 5.14 -10.40
C PHE A 121 -9.68 4.78 -11.10
N LEU A 122 -9.99 5.43 -12.22
CA LEU A 122 -11.19 5.18 -13.03
C LEU A 122 -10.91 4.18 -14.14
N THR A 123 -9.86 4.41 -14.92
CA THR A 123 -9.58 3.67 -16.15
C THR A 123 -8.05 3.58 -16.37
N PRO A 124 -7.35 2.66 -15.68
CA PRO A 124 -5.92 2.48 -15.89
C PRO A 124 -5.67 1.88 -17.29
N ALA A 125 -5.05 2.65 -18.19
CA ALA A 125 -4.84 2.23 -19.57
C ALA A 125 -3.71 1.19 -19.69
N ASP A 126 -2.68 1.30 -18.85
CA ASP A 126 -1.49 0.47 -18.94
C ASP A 126 -0.94 0.01 -17.57
N LYS A 127 0.22 -0.67 -17.60
CA LYS A 127 0.92 -1.10 -16.37
C LYS A 127 1.46 0.07 -15.55
N LYS A 128 1.78 1.20 -16.20
CA LYS A 128 2.32 2.40 -15.55
C LYS A 128 1.23 3.11 -14.74
N ASP A 129 0.03 3.20 -15.27
CA ASP A 129 -1.14 3.73 -14.57
C ASP A 129 -1.48 2.88 -13.36
N LYS A 130 -1.47 1.55 -13.51
CA LYS A 130 -1.66 0.63 -12.37
C LYS A 130 -0.62 0.85 -11.27
N TYR A 131 0.64 1.09 -11.66
CA TYR A 131 1.72 1.38 -10.73
C TYR A 131 1.56 2.75 -10.04
N ILE A 132 1.16 3.79 -10.79
CA ILE A 132 0.91 5.13 -10.23
C ILE A 132 -0.28 5.11 -9.26
N ARG A 133 -1.38 4.44 -9.64
CA ARG A 133 -2.54 4.23 -8.74
C ARG A 133 -2.10 3.61 -7.42
N ASP A 134 -1.24 2.60 -7.49
CA ASP A 134 -0.74 1.92 -6.31
C ASP A 134 0.15 2.83 -5.44
N ILE A 135 1.03 3.64 -6.05
CA ILE A 135 1.81 4.66 -5.34
C ILE A 135 0.89 5.64 -4.59
N ILE A 136 -0.10 6.21 -5.27
CA ILE A 136 -1.03 7.18 -4.67
C ILE A 136 -1.80 6.51 -3.52
N SER A 137 -2.31 5.31 -3.75
CA SER A 137 -3.05 4.53 -2.75
C SER A 137 -2.21 4.30 -1.49
N ILE A 138 -0.97 3.83 -1.67
CA ILE A 138 -0.05 3.56 -0.56
C ILE A 138 0.29 4.85 0.21
N ALA A 139 0.55 5.96 -0.50
CA ALA A 139 0.84 7.24 0.12
C ALA A 139 -0.33 7.72 1.01
N LEU A 140 -1.57 7.63 0.52
CA LEU A 140 -2.75 7.99 1.31
C LEU A 140 -3.01 7.02 2.47
N VAL A 141 -2.82 5.70 2.25
CA VAL A 141 -2.92 4.68 3.31
C VAL A 141 -1.97 4.98 4.45
N ARG A 142 -0.73 5.43 4.17
CA ARG A 142 0.22 5.85 5.21
C ARG A 142 -0.32 6.98 6.08
N ILE A 143 -0.82 8.03 5.42
CA ILE A 143 -1.34 9.20 6.13
C ILE A 143 -2.58 8.79 6.95
N ALA A 144 -3.44 7.92 6.40
CA ALA A 144 -4.57 7.35 7.11
C ALA A 144 -4.16 6.50 8.32
N GLN A 145 -3.16 5.62 8.18
CA GLN A 145 -2.64 4.80 9.27
C GLN A 145 -1.96 5.62 10.38
N LYS A 146 -1.49 6.84 10.09
CA LYS A 146 -1.01 7.78 11.12
C LYS A 146 -2.14 8.42 11.93
N GLY A 147 -3.41 8.21 11.56
CA GLY A 147 -4.58 8.76 12.23
C GLY A 147 -5.30 9.89 11.46
N ASN A 148 -4.86 10.22 10.24
CA ASN A 148 -5.52 11.27 9.45
C ASN A 148 -6.85 10.78 8.88
N MET A 149 -7.95 11.27 9.44
CA MET A 149 -9.31 10.90 9.00
C MET A 149 -9.66 11.44 7.62
N THR A 150 -9.06 12.55 7.20
CA THR A 150 -9.26 13.11 5.86
C THR A 150 -8.62 12.21 4.82
N ALA A 151 -7.38 11.76 5.06
CA ALA A 151 -6.70 10.83 4.16
C ALA A 151 -7.43 9.49 4.05
N LYS A 152 -7.96 8.98 5.18
CA LYS A 152 -8.75 7.75 5.22
C LYS A 152 -9.99 7.85 4.32
N ARG A 153 -10.77 8.94 4.43
CA ARG A 153 -11.95 9.15 3.59
C ARG A 153 -11.59 9.27 2.12
N GLU A 154 -10.52 10.01 1.81
CA GLU A 154 -10.11 10.24 0.43
C GLU A 154 -9.65 8.95 -0.24
N VAL A 155 -8.85 8.12 0.44
CA VAL A 155 -8.42 6.84 -0.14
C VAL A 155 -9.59 5.88 -0.31
N ILE A 156 -10.57 5.85 0.61
CA ILE A 156 -11.80 5.05 0.42
C ILE A 156 -12.53 5.52 -0.83
N LYS A 157 -12.72 6.83 -0.99
CA LYS A 157 -13.40 7.42 -2.15
C LYS A 157 -12.70 7.07 -3.48
N LEU A 158 -11.37 7.16 -3.54
CA LEU A 158 -10.62 6.85 -4.77
C LEU A 158 -10.63 5.36 -5.07
N ILE A 159 -10.41 4.52 -4.06
CA ILE A 159 -10.41 3.07 -4.20
C ILE A 159 -11.80 2.55 -4.60
N ARG A 160 -12.85 3.23 -4.16
CA ARG A 160 -14.22 2.91 -4.54
C ARG A 160 -14.44 2.88 -6.03
N LEU A 161 -13.99 3.91 -6.73
CA LEU A 161 -14.06 3.99 -8.19
C LEU A 161 -13.47 2.75 -8.85
N THR A 162 -12.31 2.28 -8.35
CA THR A 162 -11.66 1.07 -8.84
C THR A 162 -12.42 -0.21 -8.46
N VAL A 163 -13.01 -0.29 -7.26
CA VAL A 163 -13.78 -1.47 -6.84
C VAL A 163 -15.07 -1.59 -7.63
N ASP A 164 -15.77 -0.48 -7.87
CA ASP A 164 -17.01 -0.44 -8.62
C ASP A 164 -16.76 -0.90 -10.07
N GLU A 165 -15.68 -0.41 -10.69
CA GLU A 165 -15.19 -0.89 -12.00
C GLU A 165 -14.96 -2.42 -11.99
N TRP A 166 -14.35 -2.96 -10.92
CA TRP A 166 -14.16 -4.41 -10.81
C TRP A 166 -15.46 -5.18 -10.63
N ILE A 167 -16.42 -4.65 -9.87
CA ILE A 167 -17.72 -5.32 -9.65
C ILE A 167 -18.50 -5.39 -10.97
N ASP A 168 -18.37 -4.37 -11.82
CA ASP A 168 -19.02 -4.33 -13.13
C ASP A 168 -18.36 -5.26 -14.16
N HIS A 169 -17.03 -5.39 -14.14
CA HIS A 169 -16.30 -6.11 -15.20
C HIS A 169 -15.70 -7.46 -14.77
N CYS A 170 -15.68 -7.78 -13.47
CA CYS A 170 -15.08 -9.01 -12.96
C CYS A 170 -16.14 -9.92 -12.30
N PRO A 171 -16.49 -11.06 -12.93
CA PRO A 171 -17.45 -12.02 -12.37
C PRO A 171 -17.10 -12.52 -10.97
N LYS A 172 -15.81 -12.52 -10.62
CA LYS A 172 -15.31 -12.95 -9.29
C LYS A 172 -15.72 -12.01 -8.16
N LEU A 173 -15.98 -10.74 -8.47
CA LEU A 173 -16.39 -9.73 -7.49
C LEU A 173 -17.87 -9.34 -7.62
N SER A 174 -18.62 -9.94 -8.54
CA SER A 174 -20.04 -9.61 -8.76
C SER A 174 -20.91 -9.81 -7.51
N SER A 175 -20.55 -10.73 -6.61
CA SER A 175 -21.26 -10.98 -5.34
C SER A 175 -21.24 -9.79 -4.37
N TRP A 176 -20.37 -8.82 -4.61
CA TRP A 176 -20.28 -7.56 -3.87
C TRP A 176 -21.23 -6.48 -4.36
N ARG A 177 -21.92 -6.66 -5.51
CA ARG A 177 -22.89 -5.70 -6.04
C ARG A 177 -23.97 -5.40 -4.99
N GLY A 178 -24.26 -4.11 -4.79
CA GLY A 178 -25.25 -3.63 -3.81
C GLY A 178 -24.81 -3.70 -2.35
N ARG A 179 -23.54 -4.01 -2.06
CA ARG A 179 -23.00 -4.15 -0.69
C ARG A 179 -22.09 -2.98 -0.31
N ASP A 180 -22.52 -1.76 -0.58
CA ASP A 180 -21.68 -0.57 -0.43
C ASP A 180 -21.12 -0.44 0.98
N GLN A 181 -21.96 -0.39 2.02
CA GLN A 181 -21.43 -0.25 3.38
C GLN A 181 -20.40 -1.33 3.77
N LEU A 182 -20.60 -2.57 3.30
CA LEU A 182 -19.67 -3.67 3.60
C LEU A 182 -18.33 -3.48 2.89
N ILE A 183 -18.34 -3.07 1.61
CA ILE A 183 -17.11 -2.80 0.86
C ILE A 183 -16.34 -1.65 1.53
N GLU A 184 -16.98 -0.59 2.01
CA GLU A 184 -16.28 0.50 2.72
C GLU A 184 -15.58 -0.05 3.97
N GLN A 185 -16.31 -0.82 4.79
CA GLN A 185 -15.74 -1.45 5.98
C GLN A 185 -14.56 -2.37 5.65
N ARG A 186 -14.60 -3.08 4.51
CA ARG A 186 -13.48 -3.92 4.05
C ARG A 186 -12.29 -3.08 3.61
N ILE A 187 -12.50 -2.02 2.86
CA ILE A 187 -11.43 -1.07 2.50
C ILE A 187 -10.80 -0.51 3.78
N GLU A 188 -11.61 -0.05 4.75
CA GLU A 188 -11.12 0.45 6.03
C GLU A 188 -10.26 -0.57 6.79
N ARG A 189 -10.71 -1.83 6.82
CA ARG A 189 -9.97 -2.91 7.47
C ARG A 189 -8.66 -3.20 6.74
N CYS A 190 -8.65 -3.16 5.41
CA CYS A 190 -7.45 -3.29 4.60
C CYS A 190 -6.46 -2.14 4.85
N ILE A 191 -6.94 -0.89 4.90
CA ILE A 191 -6.12 0.28 5.24
C ILE A 191 -5.44 0.06 6.58
N ARG A 192 -6.14 -0.42 7.61
CA ARG A 192 -5.54 -0.66 8.95
C ARG A 192 -4.52 -1.79 8.97
N ARG A 193 -4.70 -2.83 8.14
CA ARG A 193 -3.89 -4.07 8.18
C ARG A 193 -2.74 -4.08 7.17
N TYR A 194 -2.76 -3.19 6.20
CA TYR A 194 -1.75 -3.14 5.15
C TYR A 194 -0.35 -2.91 5.72
N ARG A 195 0.61 -3.75 5.32
CA ARG A 195 1.98 -3.75 5.85
C ARG A 195 3.02 -3.17 4.88
N TYR A 196 2.58 -2.46 3.84
CA TYR A 196 3.47 -1.90 2.83
C TYR A 196 4.29 -2.95 2.06
N SER A 197 3.81 -4.18 2.01
CA SER A 197 4.41 -5.27 1.26
C SER A 197 3.68 -5.46 -0.07
N GLY A 198 4.23 -4.91 -1.14
CA GLY A 198 3.68 -5.03 -2.49
C GLY A 198 2.65 -3.96 -2.84
N SER A 199 1.58 -4.36 -3.53
CA SER A 199 0.51 -3.45 -3.97
C SER A 199 -0.66 -3.44 -2.99
N PHE A 200 -1.10 -2.25 -2.60
CA PHE A 200 -2.30 -2.08 -1.78
C PHE A 200 -3.55 -2.48 -2.57
N VAL A 201 -3.64 -2.03 -3.82
CA VAL A 201 -4.79 -2.34 -4.71
C VAL A 201 -4.88 -3.85 -4.96
N GLY A 202 -3.75 -4.50 -5.23
CA GLY A 202 -3.68 -5.96 -5.39
C GLY A 202 -4.05 -6.71 -4.10
N TYR A 203 -3.58 -6.24 -2.94
CA TYR A 203 -3.95 -6.79 -1.64
C TYR A 203 -5.46 -6.70 -1.39
N LEU A 204 -6.07 -5.54 -1.68
CA LEU A 204 -7.51 -5.35 -1.55
C LEU A 204 -8.29 -6.26 -2.50
N PHE A 205 -7.90 -6.33 -3.77
CA PHE A 205 -8.55 -7.20 -4.76
C PHE A 205 -8.58 -8.65 -4.26
N LYS A 206 -7.45 -9.18 -3.79
CA LYS A 206 -7.37 -10.54 -3.26
C LYS A 206 -8.20 -10.74 -2.01
N THR A 207 -8.29 -9.73 -1.15
CA THR A 207 -9.15 -9.79 0.03
C THR A 207 -10.63 -9.88 -0.35
N LEU A 208 -11.08 -9.04 -1.29
CA LEU A 208 -12.45 -9.08 -1.79
C LEU A 208 -12.76 -10.37 -2.56
N GLU A 209 -11.82 -10.88 -3.37
CA GLU A 209 -11.97 -12.16 -4.08
C GLU A 209 -12.16 -13.33 -3.10
N CYS A 210 -11.37 -13.38 -2.02
CA CYS A 210 -11.47 -14.45 -1.03
C CYS A 210 -12.75 -14.34 -0.19
N GLU A 211 -13.05 -13.15 0.33
CA GLU A 211 -14.24 -12.94 1.18
C GLU A 211 -15.55 -13.00 0.38
N GLY A 212 -15.52 -12.64 -0.90
CA GLY A 212 -16.67 -12.67 -1.80
C GLY A 212 -17.20 -14.07 -2.11
N ARG A 213 -16.36 -15.11 -1.98
CA ARG A 213 -16.77 -16.52 -2.16
C ARG A 213 -17.82 -16.96 -1.13
N GLY A 214 -17.84 -16.34 0.04
CA GLY A 214 -18.83 -16.61 1.09
C GLY A 214 -20.10 -15.77 0.96
N LEU A 215 -20.16 -14.82 0.03
CA LEU A 215 -21.30 -13.95 -0.15
C LEU A 215 -22.27 -14.58 -1.15
N ARG A 216 -23.52 -14.77 -0.71
CA ARG A 216 -24.60 -15.04 -1.66
C ARG A 216 -24.81 -13.79 -2.52
N PRO A 217 -24.94 -13.90 -3.85
CA PRO A 217 -25.34 -12.77 -4.66
C PRO A 217 -26.60 -12.13 -4.07
N ILE A 218 -26.67 -10.80 -4.04
CA ILE A 218 -27.97 -10.10 -3.93
C ILE A 218 -28.64 -10.21 -5.30
N ILE A 219 -28.78 -11.43 -5.80
CA ILE A 219 -29.86 -11.70 -6.73
C ILE A 219 -31.06 -11.55 -5.82
N ALA A 220 -31.74 -10.41 -5.98
CA ALA A 220 -33.12 -10.26 -5.58
C ALA A 220 -33.79 -11.61 -5.84
N CYS A 221 -34.50 -12.18 -4.86
CA CYS A 221 -35.50 -13.18 -5.17
C CYS A 221 -36.23 -12.66 -6.41
N SER A 222 -35.98 -13.23 -7.57
CA SER A 222 -36.70 -12.79 -8.75
C SER A 222 -38.12 -13.16 -8.44
N LEU A 223 -39.06 -12.23 -8.62
CA LEU A 223 -40.46 -12.62 -8.53
C LEU A 223 -40.80 -13.66 -9.61
N ASP A 224 -39.97 -13.75 -10.66
CA ASP A 224 -40.05 -14.81 -11.67
C ASP A 224 -39.32 -16.11 -11.30
N ASP A 225 -38.68 -16.20 -10.13
CA ASP A 225 -38.09 -17.47 -9.69
C ASP A 225 -39.22 -18.50 -9.46
N PRO A 226 -39.12 -19.70 -10.03
CA PRO A 226 -40.07 -20.76 -9.75
C PRO A 226 -39.94 -21.20 -8.30
N ILE A 227 -41.07 -21.32 -7.61
CA ILE A 227 -41.12 -21.91 -6.27
C ILE A 227 -41.13 -23.43 -6.46
N CYS A 228 -39.99 -24.09 -6.22
CA CYS A 228 -39.84 -25.55 -6.16
C CYS A 228 -40.59 -26.36 -7.23
N SER A 229 -39.91 -26.69 -8.33
CA SER A 229 -40.33 -27.66 -9.36
C SER A 229 -41.79 -27.58 -9.85
N GLY A 230 -42.29 -26.37 -10.09
CA GLY A 230 -43.57 -26.13 -10.74
C GLY A 230 -43.59 -24.81 -11.49
N ASP A 231 -44.58 -24.61 -12.37
CA ASP A 231 -44.74 -23.42 -13.23
C ASP A 231 -45.17 -22.14 -12.49
N LYS A 232 -45.27 -22.18 -11.15
CA LYS A 232 -45.73 -21.03 -10.34
C LYS A 232 -44.56 -20.12 -9.97
N ARG A 233 -44.71 -18.83 -10.30
CA ARG A 233 -43.72 -17.79 -10.01
C ARG A 233 -44.00 -17.15 -8.66
N LYS A 234 -42.97 -16.60 -8.00
CA LYS A 234 -43.13 -15.83 -6.74
C LYS A 234 -44.00 -14.58 -6.91
N SER A 235 -44.12 -14.04 -8.13
CA SER A 235 -45.05 -12.95 -8.49
C SER A 235 -46.50 -13.29 -8.26
N ASP A 236 -46.87 -14.57 -8.40
CA ASP A 236 -48.26 -15.02 -8.35
C ASP A 236 -48.84 -15.02 -6.92
N ARG A 237 -47.99 -14.75 -5.92
CA ARG A 237 -48.34 -14.64 -4.49
C ARG A 237 -48.49 -13.20 -4.01
N ILE A 238 -48.25 -12.22 -4.89
CA ILE A 238 -48.42 -10.81 -4.57
C ILE A 238 -49.82 -10.39 -5.03
N GLY A 239 -50.70 -10.13 -4.05
CA GLY A 239 -52.02 -9.56 -4.28
C GLY A 239 -52.12 -8.17 -3.66
N GLN A 240 -52.88 -7.26 -4.25
CA GLN A 240 -53.29 -6.02 -3.60
C GLN A 240 -54.66 -6.23 -2.98
N ASP A 241 -54.79 -5.86 -1.70
CA ASP A 241 -56.09 -5.78 -1.05
C ASP A 241 -56.91 -4.65 -1.70
N PRO A 242 -58.08 -4.96 -2.29
CA PRO A 242 -58.89 -3.97 -3.01
C PRO A 242 -59.51 -2.90 -2.10
N GLU A 243 -59.57 -3.10 -0.77
CA GLU A 243 -60.15 -2.12 0.15
C GLU A 243 -59.11 -1.19 0.77
N THR A 244 -57.88 -1.67 0.98
CA THR A 244 -56.83 -0.92 1.72
C THR A 244 -55.66 -0.49 0.84
N GLY A 245 -55.49 -1.09 -0.35
CA GLY A 245 -54.36 -0.84 -1.23
C GLY A 245 -53.02 -1.40 -0.72
N GLU A 246 -53.04 -2.15 0.38
CA GLU A 246 -51.84 -2.78 0.95
C GLU A 246 -51.45 -4.03 0.15
N VAL A 247 -50.14 -4.25 0.05
CA VAL A 247 -49.58 -5.40 -0.68
C VAL A 247 -49.55 -6.61 0.26
N LEU A 248 -50.34 -7.63 -0.08
CA LEU A 248 -50.39 -8.91 0.63
C LEU A 248 -49.48 -9.92 -0.06
N ILE A 249 -48.71 -10.65 0.75
CA ILE A 249 -47.84 -11.75 0.31
C ILE A 249 -48.45 -13.07 0.83
N TYR A 250 -48.90 -13.93 -0.07
CA TYR A 250 -49.51 -15.24 0.25
C TYR A 250 -48.52 -16.42 0.25
#